data_AF-A0A1B2HC50-F1
#
_entry.id   AF-A0A1B2HC50-F1
#
_cell.length_a   1.000
_cell.length_b   1.000
_cell.length_c   1.000
_cell.angle_alpha   90.00
_cell.angle_beta   90.00
_cell.angle_gamma   90.00
#
_symmetry.space_group_name_H-M   'P 1'
#
loop_
_entity.id
_entity.type
_entity.pdbx_description
1 polymer ?
#
loop_
_entity_poly.entity_id
_entity_poly.type
_entity_poly.pdbx_seq_one_letter_code
_entity_poly.pdbx_strand_id
1 'polypeptide(L)'
;MSNSEPAKTFRIGVTLEGGSLHAVAPIPPEMVLAWLSYVPAECGAAVQIAHDWGLFERGNERIDRLGACAHCAWSVALATSTTQRELVALNPASAAEHDALVRLHPRPFLYLDICRFLLKDIEEHGPDSGRFIQALTIATRHRPVVLLDTLCTEDSCDHDEKPQGCYADADTVACRECTISAGPWAGAYEGYVEVLVLAEDCPMLPAMAKAYGVKSPCAVCGESSRGDTELCNLHTPLQGNIEVRRGGGAS
;
A
#
# COMPACT_ATOMS: atom_id res chain seq x y z
N MET A 1 -12.74 -1.33 -39.79
CA MET A 1 -12.04 -2.46 -39.17
C MET A 1 -11.10 -1.85 -38.14
N SER A 2 -11.47 -1.89 -36.86
CA SER A 2 -10.65 -1.35 -35.78
C SER A 2 -9.52 -2.35 -35.54
N ASN A 3 -8.28 -1.95 -35.84
CA ASN A 3 -7.10 -2.67 -35.39
C ASN A 3 -7.01 -2.48 -33.87
N SER A 4 -7.56 -3.42 -33.10
CA SER A 4 -7.28 -3.48 -31.67
C SER A 4 -5.79 -3.79 -31.51
N GLU A 5 -5.02 -2.85 -30.99
CA GLU A 5 -3.66 -3.14 -30.53
C GLU A 5 -3.70 -4.36 -29.60
N PRO A 6 -2.74 -5.29 -29.72
CA PRO A 6 -2.65 -6.42 -28.80
C PRO A 6 -2.47 -5.88 -27.37
N ALA A 7 -3.22 -6.45 -26.43
CA ALA A 7 -3.14 -6.08 -25.02
C ALA A 7 -1.67 -6.17 -24.55
N LYS A 8 -1.17 -5.10 -23.92
CA LYS A 8 0.16 -5.09 -23.33
C LYS A 8 0.22 -6.11 -22.19
N THR A 9 1.12 -7.08 -22.30
CA THR A 9 1.36 -8.09 -21.27
C THR A 9 2.64 -7.79 -20.51
N PHE A 10 2.63 -7.91 -19.18
CA PHE A 10 3.79 -7.66 -18.33
C PHE A 10 4.24 -8.95 -17.65
N ARG A 11 5.55 -9.17 -17.55
CA ARG A 11 6.15 -10.30 -16.85
C ARG A 11 6.48 -9.91 -15.41
N ILE A 12 6.59 -10.92 -14.54
CA ILE A 12 7.03 -10.71 -13.16
C ILE A 12 8.55 -10.63 -13.11
N GLY A 13 9.04 -9.58 -12.46
CA GLY A 13 10.44 -9.39 -12.08
C GLY A 13 10.62 -9.45 -10.57
N VAL A 14 11.76 -9.99 -10.13
CA VAL A 14 12.19 -10.07 -8.73
C VAL A 14 13.51 -9.33 -8.52
N THR A 15 13.61 -8.60 -7.42
CA THR A 15 14.88 -8.00 -6.97
C THR A 15 15.73 -9.03 -6.24
N LEU A 16 17.03 -8.77 -6.11
CA LEU A 16 17.93 -9.61 -5.31
C LEU A 16 17.59 -9.63 -3.82
N GLU A 17 17.09 -8.50 -3.31
CA GLU A 17 16.79 -8.31 -1.89
C GLU A 17 15.45 -8.94 -1.48
N GLY A 18 14.69 -9.48 -2.44
CA GLY A 18 13.34 -9.98 -2.22
C GLY A 18 12.32 -8.86 -1.98
N GLY A 19 11.15 -9.23 -1.48
CA GLY A 19 10.05 -8.30 -1.20
C GLY A 19 9.01 -8.24 -2.32
N SER A 20 8.56 -7.03 -2.65
CA SER A 20 7.49 -6.81 -3.62
C SER A 20 7.88 -7.23 -5.03
N LEU A 21 6.91 -7.76 -5.78
CA LEU A 21 7.11 -8.14 -7.18
C LEU A 21 7.01 -6.93 -8.11
N HIS A 22 7.74 -6.96 -9.22
CA HIS A 22 7.82 -5.85 -10.17
C HIS A 22 7.29 -6.24 -11.54
N ALA A 23 6.76 -5.27 -12.29
CA ALA A 23 6.29 -5.47 -13.65
C ALA A 23 7.41 -5.17 -14.64
N VAL A 24 7.60 -6.06 -15.60
CA VAL A 24 8.55 -5.90 -16.71
C VAL A 24 7.76 -5.89 -18.01
N ALA A 25 7.78 -4.77 -18.74
CA ALA A 25 7.21 -4.70 -20.08
C ALA A 25 7.89 -5.69 -21.04
N PRO A 26 7.23 -6.04 -22.17
CA PRO A 26 7.85 -6.86 -23.20
C PRO A 26 9.18 -6.24 -23.64
N ILE A 27 10.27 -6.99 -23.46
CA ILE A 27 11.60 -6.55 -23.87
C ILE A 27 11.70 -6.75 -25.38
N PRO A 28 12.02 -5.71 -26.15
CA PRO A 28 12.23 -5.85 -27.58
C PRO A 28 13.34 -6.89 -27.86
N PRO A 29 13.21 -7.74 -28.91
CA PRO A 29 14.21 -8.77 -29.23
C PRO A 29 15.64 -8.24 -29.34
N GLU A 30 15.80 -6.99 -29.79
CA GLU A 30 17.08 -6.29 -29.93
C GLU A 30 17.73 -5.89 -28.59
N MET A 31 16.93 -5.78 -27.52
CA MET A 31 17.40 -5.47 -26.16
C MET A 31 17.68 -6.73 -25.33
N VAL A 32 17.39 -7.91 -25.87
CA VAL A 32 17.79 -9.21 -25.27
C VAL A 32 19.28 -9.43 -25.52
N LEU A 33 20.12 -8.60 -24.91
CA LEU A 33 21.52 -8.92 -24.72
C LEU A 33 21.56 -10.10 -23.75
N ALA A 34 21.93 -11.27 -24.27
CA ALA A 34 21.93 -12.59 -23.61
C ALA A 34 22.76 -12.70 -22.30
N TRP A 35 23.22 -11.57 -21.74
CA TRP A 35 24.18 -11.48 -20.65
C TRP A 35 23.72 -10.56 -19.52
N LEU A 36 22.65 -9.77 -19.70
CA LEU A 36 22.11 -8.97 -18.62
C LEU A 36 21.25 -9.86 -17.73
N SER A 37 21.81 -10.26 -16.58
CA SER A 37 21.05 -10.98 -15.55
C SER A 37 19.89 -10.16 -15.00
N TYR A 38 19.82 -8.86 -15.30
CA TYR A 38 18.79 -7.93 -14.81
C TYR A 38 18.25 -7.03 -15.93
N VAL A 39 16.98 -6.70 -15.82
CA VAL A 39 16.24 -5.82 -16.72
C VAL A 39 15.55 -4.74 -15.89
N PRO A 40 15.33 -3.53 -16.45
CA PRO A 40 14.56 -2.52 -15.73
C PRO A 40 13.08 -2.91 -15.67
N ALA A 41 12.50 -2.86 -14.48
CA ALA A 41 11.06 -2.87 -14.28
C ALA A 41 10.42 -1.52 -14.63
N GLU A 42 9.09 -1.46 -14.71
CA GLU A 42 8.32 -0.23 -14.94
C GLU A 42 8.66 0.88 -13.92
N CYS A 43 9.00 0.51 -12.69
CA CYS A 43 9.41 1.47 -11.66
C CYS A 43 10.90 1.85 -11.69
N GLY A 44 11.65 1.36 -12.69
CA GLY A 44 13.10 1.57 -12.83
C GLY A 44 13.98 0.65 -11.99
N ALA A 45 13.40 -0.24 -11.17
CA ALA A 45 14.19 -1.20 -10.38
C ALA A 45 14.86 -2.23 -11.30
N ALA A 46 16.10 -2.62 -10.99
CA ALA A 46 16.78 -3.71 -11.67
C ALA A 46 16.29 -5.07 -11.14
N VAL A 47 15.72 -5.90 -12.01
CA VAL A 47 15.06 -7.16 -11.62
C VAL A 47 15.46 -8.32 -12.52
N GLN A 48 15.43 -9.54 -12.00
CA GLN A 48 15.49 -10.75 -12.81
C GLN A 48 14.07 -11.16 -13.22
N ILE A 49 13.87 -11.57 -14.47
CA ILE A 49 12.57 -12.06 -14.91
C ILE A 49 12.32 -13.46 -14.34
N ALA A 50 11.23 -13.61 -13.60
CA ALA A 50 10.77 -14.92 -13.12
C ALA A 50 9.91 -15.58 -14.21
N HIS A 51 10.57 -16.25 -15.18
CA HIS A 51 9.92 -16.78 -16.39
C HIS A 51 8.73 -17.71 -16.12
N ASP A 52 8.81 -18.50 -15.04
CA ASP A 52 7.82 -19.51 -14.69
C ASP A 52 6.69 -18.98 -13.78
N TRP A 53 6.73 -17.69 -13.39
CA TRP A 53 5.76 -17.12 -12.45
C TRP A 53 4.55 -16.48 -13.15
N GLY A 54 4.50 -16.56 -14.48
CA GLY A 54 3.38 -16.06 -15.28
C GLY A 54 3.42 -14.55 -15.52
N LEU A 55 2.23 -13.95 -15.59
CA LEU A 55 2.05 -12.53 -15.88
C LEU A 55 1.93 -11.71 -14.59
N PHE A 56 2.31 -10.44 -14.68
CA PHE A 56 2.09 -9.46 -13.64
C PHE A 56 0.63 -8.98 -13.69
N GLU A 57 -0.25 -9.61 -12.92
CA GLU A 57 -1.65 -9.24 -12.79
C GLU A 57 -2.26 -9.67 -11.45
N ARG A 58 -3.29 -8.95 -11.00
CA ARG A 58 -4.08 -9.33 -9.81
C ARG A 58 -4.78 -10.67 -10.03
N GLY A 59 -4.76 -11.54 -9.02
CA GLY A 59 -5.20 -12.93 -9.12
C GLY A 59 -4.06 -13.92 -9.42
N ASN A 60 -2.85 -13.41 -9.68
CA ASN A 60 -1.65 -14.24 -9.62
C ASN A 60 -1.28 -14.51 -8.15
N GLU A 61 -1.26 -15.78 -7.76
CA GLU A 61 -0.98 -16.23 -6.39
C GLU A 61 0.31 -15.62 -5.80
N ARG A 62 1.34 -15.40 -6.62
CA ARG A 62 2.60 -14.81 -6.18
C ARG A 62 2.45 -13.34 -5.85
N ILE A 63 1.71 -12.59 -6.66
CA ILE A 63 1.42 -11.17 -6.41
C ILE A 63 0.54 -11.01 -5.18
N ASP A 64 -0.45 -11.86 -5.04
CA ASP A 64 -1.39 -11.81 -3.91
C ASP A 64 -0.68 -12.17 -2.60
N ARG A 65 0.30 -13.08 -2.63
CA ARG A 65 1.10 -13.48 -1.45
C ARG A 65 2.25 -12.53 -1.11
N LEU A 66 3.07 -12.16 -2.09
CA LEU A 66 4.33 -11.42 -1.87
C LEU A 66 4.15 -9.90 -2.02
N GLY A 67 3.01 -9.46 -2.53
CA GLY A 67 2.72 -8.07 -2.82
C GLY A 67 3.32 -7.61 -4.15
N ALA A 68 2.70 -6.56 -4.69
CA ALA A 68 3.15 -5.87 -5.90
C ALA A 68 3.79 -4.53 -5.52
N CYS A 69 4.86 -4.16 -6.22
CA CYS A 69 5.40 -2.81 -6.20
C CYS A 69 4.28 -1.86 -6.65
N ALA A 70 3.90 -0.91 -5.79
CA ALA A 70 2.78 -0.01 -6.04
C ALA A 70 2.93 0.76 -7.37
N HIS A 71 4.15 1.20 -7.71
CA HIS A 71 4.41 1.87 -8.98
C HIS A 71 4.17 0.96 -10.18
N CYS A 72 4.73 -0.26 -10.16
CA CYS A 72 4.50 -1.25 -11.20
C CYS A 72 3.01 -1.61 -11.35
N ALA A 73 2.31 -1.76 -10.22
CA ALA A 73 0.88 -2.08 -10.21
C ALA A 73 0.05 -1.00 -10.90
N TRP A 74 0.29 0.28 -10.59
CA TRP A 74 -0.39 1.40 -11.24
C TRP A 74 -0.01 1.56 -12.72
N SER A 75 1.27 1.37 -13.08
CA SER A 75 1.71 1.40 -14.48
C SER A 75 0.98 0.35 -15.32
N VAL A 76 0.93 -0.89 -14.83
CA VAL A 76 0.22 -2.01 -15.49
C VAL A 76 -1.26 -1.72 -15.57
N ALA A 77 -1.87 -1.25 -14.48
CA ALA A 77 -3.31 -1.02 -14.43
C ALA A 77 -3.76 0.09 -15.38
N LEU A 78 -2.98 1.16 -15.53
CA LEU A 78 -3.25 2.21 -16.52
C LEU A 78 -3.03 1.70 -17.94
N ALA A 79 -1.95 0.94 -18.19
CA ALA A 79 -1.63 0.41 -19.51
C ALA A 79 -2.62 -0.66 -20.02
N THR A 80 -3.34 -1.32 -19.11
CA THR A 80 -4.27 -2.43 -19.41
C THR A 80 -5.72 -2.12 -19.06
N SER A 81 -6.02 -0.89 -18.64
CA SER A 81 -7.35 -0.44 -18.22
C SER A 81 -7.95 -1.29 -17.08
N THR A 82 -7.13 -1.71 -16.11
CA THR A 82 -7.54 -2.48 -14.94
C THR A 82 -7.43 -1.70 -13.62
N THR A 83 -7.48 -0.37 -13.68
CA THR A 83 -7.37 0.54 -12.51
C THR A 83 -8.38 0.23 -11.40
N GLN A 84 -9.59 -0.23 -11.76
CA GLN A 84 -10.59 -0.64 -10.78
C GLN A 84 -10.12 -1.84 -9.92
N ARG A 85 -9.34 -2.77 -10.47
CA ARG A 85 -8.79 -3.90 -9.70
C ARG A 85 -7.78 -3.42 -8.66
N GLU A 86 -6.99 -2.40 -8.99
CA GLU A 86 -6.07 -1.79 -8.03
C GLU A 86 -6.81 -1.06 -6.91
N LEU A 87 -7.87 -0.31 -7.23
CA LEU A 87 -8.73 0.29 -6.20
C LEU A 87 -9.37 -0.76 -5.28
N VAL A 88 -9.77 -1.91 -5.81
CA VAL A 88 -10.31 -3.01 -4.99
C VAL A 88 -9.25 -3.61 -4.09
N ALA A 89 -8.03 -3.83 -4.59
CA ALA A 89 -6.91 -4.36 -3.83
C ALA A 89 -6.41 -3.42 -2.71
N LEU A 90 -6.83 -2.16 -2.75
CA LEU A 90 -6.57 -1.17 -1.73
C LEU A 90 -7.57 -1.18 -0.57
N ASN A 91 -8.74 -1.81 -0.73
CA ASN A 91 -9.70 -1.92 0.36
C ASN A 91 -9.16 -2.78 1.51
N PRO A 92 -9.66 -2.58 2.75
CA PRO A 92 -9.42 -3.51 3.85
C PRO A 92 -9.76 -4.95 3.45
N ALA A 93 -8.95 -5.89 3.91
CA ALA A 93 -9.09 -7.31 3.60
C ALA A 93 -10.35 -7.92 4.25
N SER A 94 -10.86 -7.31 5.31
CA SER A 94 -12.05 -7.76 6.04
C SER A 94 -12.90 -6.60 6.56
N ALA A 95 -14.16 -6.90 6.89
CA ALA A 95 -15.03 -5.96 7.59
C ALA A 95 -14.47 -5.59 8.97
N ALA A 96 -13.84 -6.55 9.67
CA ALA A 96 -13.18 -6.33 10.95
C ALA A 96 -12.07 -5.26 10.87
N GLU A 97 -11.20 -5.38 9.87
CA GLU A 97 -10.13 -4.42 9.61
C GLU A 97 -10.70 -3.04 9.24
N HIS A 98 -11.73 -3.01 8.39
CA HIS A 98 -12.43 -1.78 8.03
C HIS A 98 -12.96 -1.07 9.28
N ASP A 99 -13.66 -1.78 10.16
CA ASP A 99 -14.25 -1.21 11.37
C ASP A 99 -13.19 -0.72 12.36
N ALA A 100 -12.07 -1.44 12.48
CA ALA A 100 -10.92 -0.99 13.27
C ALA A 100 -10.32 0.30 12.70
N LEU A 101 -10.11 0.40 11.39
CA LEU A 101 -9.61 1.61 10.75
C LEU A 101 -10.54 2.82 10.98
N VAL A 102 -11.85 2.63 10.84
CA VAL A 102 -12.85 3.67 11.09
C VAL A 102 -12.86 4.12 12.56
N ARG A 103 -12.70 3.17 13.49
CA ARG A 103 -12.63 3.46 14.93
C ARG A 103 -11.38 4.24 15.32
N LEU A 104 -10.23 3.88 14.75
CA LEU A 104 -8.92 4.31 15.22
C LEU A 104 -8.32 5.50 14.45
N HIS A 105 -8.81 5.79 13.24
CA HIS A 105 -8.22 6.83 12.40
C HIS A 105 -9.30 7.81 11.87
N PRO A 106 -9.11 9.14 11.95
CA PRO A 106 -10.12 10.12 11.55
C PRO A 106 -10.49 10.09 10.06
N ARG A 107 -9.52 9.79 9.19
CA ARG A 107 -9.73 9.73 7.72
C ARG A 107 -9.07 8.49 7.13
N PRO A 108 -9.53 7.28 7.51
CA PRO A 108 -8.83 6.04 7.22
C PRO A 108 -8.69 5.80 5.73
N PHE A 109 -9.63 6.29 4.92
CA PHE A 109 -9.69 6.03 3.48
C PHE A 109 -9.31 7.22 2.59
N LEU A 110 -8.64 8.25 3.14
CA LEU A 110 -8.23 9.42 2.37
C LEU A 110 -7.35 9.05 1.16
N TYR A 111 -6.52 8.01 1.30
CA TYR A 111 -5.71 7.48 0.20
C TYR A 111 -6.57 6.97 -0.97
N LEU A 112 -7.69 6.29 -0.70
CA LEU A 112 -8.61 5.82 -1.74
C LEU A 112 -9.28 6.98 -2.45
N ASP A 113 -9.69 8.01 -1.71
CA ASP A 113 -10.34 9.18 -2.30
C ASP A 113 -9.38 9.98 -3.17
N ILE A 114 -8.10 10.08 -2.78
CA ILE A 114 -7.04 10.63 -3.63
C ILE A 114 -6.88 9.79 -4.89
N CYS A 115 -6.76 8.46 -4.79
CA CYS A 115 -6.61 7.60 -5.96
C CYS A 115 -7.80 7.71 -6.92
N ARG A 116 -9.04 7.71 -6.41
CA ARG A 116 -10.26 7.88 -7.22
C ARG A 116 -10.28 9.23 -7.93
N PHE A 117 -9.90 10.30 -7.22
CA PHE A 117 -9.81 11.63 -7.81
C PHE A 117 -8.79 11.67 -8.96
N LEU A 118 -7.58 11.16 -8.73
CA LEU A 118 -6.52 11.14 -9.75
C LEU A 118 -6.92 10.32 -10.98
N LEU A 119 -7.58 9.17 -10.79
CA LEU A 119 -8.06 8.35 -11.91
C LEU A 119 -9.12 9.08 -12.74
N LYS A 120 -10.06 9.76 -12.08
CA LYS A 120 -11.05 10.61 -12.77
C LYS A 120 -10.38 11.76 -13.53
N ASP A 121 -9.37 12.40 -12.94
CA ASP A 121 -8.61 13.48 -13.58
C ASP A 121 -7.89 13.00 -14.85
N ILE A 122 -7.31 11.79 -14.81
CA ILE A 122 -6.70 11.14 -15.98
C ILE A 122 -7.73 10.86 -17.08
N GLU A 123 -8.92 10.38 -16.72
CA GLU A 123 -10.00 10.11 -17.67
C GLU A 123 -10.49 11.39 -18.37
N GLU A 124 -10.56 12.51 -17.65
CA GLU A 124 -11.06 13.80 -18.16
C GLU A 124 -10.00 14.56 -18.98
N HIS A 125 -8.74 14.55 -18.55
CA HIS A 125 -7.69 15.42 -19.11
C HIS A 125 -6.62 14.68 -19.91
N GLY A 126 -6.69 13.35 -19.96
CA GLY A 126 -5.71 12.50 -20.60
C GLY A 126 -4.47 12.23 -19.73
N PRO A 127 -3.63 11.25 -20.10
CA PRO A 127 -2.55 10.79 -19.24
C PRO A 127 -1.34 11.74 -19.26
N ASP A 128 -1.06 12.41 -18.15
CA ASP A 128 0.31 12.76 -17.75
C ASP A 128 0.89 11.59 -16.92
N SER A 129 1.09 10.46 -17.61
CA SER A 129 1.18 9.14 -16.98
C SER A 129 2.25 9.07 -15.88
N GLY A 130 3.42 9.70 -16.09
CA GLY A 130 4.51 9.67 -15.12
C GLY A 130 4.15 10.33 -13.78
N ARG A 131 3.59 11.56 -13.83
CA ARG A 131 3.20 12.30 -12.62
C ARG A 131 2.06 11.60 -11.89
N PHE A 132 1.06 11.13 -12.62
CA PHE A 132 -0.09 10.46 -12.02
C PHE A 132 0.26 9.11 -11.43
N ILE A 133 1.10 8.30 -12.09
CA ILE A 133 1.59 7.04 -11.51
C ILE A 133 2.35 7.31 -10.21
N GLN A 134 3.21 8.35 -10.16
CA GLN A 134 3.88 8.73 -8.93
C GLN A 134 2.89 9.14 -7.83
N ALA A 135 1.90 9.96 -8.13
CA ALA A 135 0.90 10.38 -7.16
C ALA A 135 0.07 9.19 -6.63
N LEU A 136 -0.41 8.31 -7.51
CA LEU A 136 -1.12 7.08 -7.16
C LEU A 136 -0.25 6.16 -6.29
N THR A 137 1.04 6.04 -6.62
CA THR A 137 2.03 5.28 -5.84
C THR A 137 2.17 5.83 -4.43
N ILE A 138 2.36 7.14 -4.28
CA ILE A 138 2.54 7.78 -2.97
C ILE A 138 1.28 7.58 -2.12
N ALA A 139 0.10 7.89 -2.65
CA ALA A 139 -1.15 7.68 -1.93
C ALA A 139 -1.31 6.22 -1.45
N THR A 140 -0.99 5.26 -2.32
CA THR A 140 -1.06 3.83 -2.02
C THR A 140 -0.09 3.40 -0.92
N ARG A 141 1.18 3.83 -0.98
CA ARG A 141 2.21 3.44 -0.01
C ARG A 141 1.92 3.99 1.38
N HIS A 142 1.39 5.21 1.44
CA HIS A 142 1.03 5.88 2.69
C HIS A 142 -0.34 5.45 3.27
N ARG A 143 -0.94 4.37 2.76
CA ARG A 143 -2.21 3.86 3.30
C ARG A 143 -2.06 3.51 4.79
N PRO A 144 -3.05 3.87 5.64
CA PRO A 144 -3.09 3.41 7.02
C PRO A 144 -3.23 1.88 7.09
N VAL A 145 -2.61 1.28 8.11
CA VAL A 145 -2.72 -0.14 8.44
C VAL A 145 -2.98 -0.28 9.95
N VAL A 146 -3.83 -1.23 10.33
CA VAL A 146 -4.04 -1.57 11.74
C VAL A 146 -2.87 -2.42 12.21
N LEU A 147 -2.27 -2.05 13.34
CA LEU A 147 -1.27 -2.89 13.99
C LEU A 147 -1.98 -3.85 14.94
N LEU A 148 -1.71 -5.14 14.75
CA LEU A 148 -2.14 -6.20 15.65
C LEU A 148 -0.98 -6.61 16.53
N ASP A 149 -1.29 -7.08 17.75
CA ASP A 149 -0.28 -7.71 18.59
C ASP A 149 0.25 -9.00 17.94
N THR A 150 1.42 -9.46 18.42
CA THR A 150 2.10 -10.63 17.87
C THR A 150 1.29 -11.92 18.04
N LEU A 151 0.48 -12.02 19.09
CA LEU A 151 -0.36 -13.21 19.31
C LEU A 151 -1.50 -13.25 18.28
N CYS A 152 -2.04 -12.10 17.90
CA CYS A 152 -3.05 -11.95 16.88
C CYS A 152 -2.49 -12.22 15.48
N THR A 153 -1.24 -11.85 15.18
CA THR A 153 -0.62 -12.12 13.87
C THR A 153 -0.14 -13.56 13.71
N GLU A 154 0.19 -14.25 14.80
CA GLU A 154 0.63 -15.66 14.81
C GLU A 154 -0.51 -16.66 15.08
N ASP A 155 -1.77 -16.21 15.03
CA ASP A 155 -2.95 -17.00 15.35
C ASP A 155 -2.90 -17.65 16.75
N SER A 156 -2.12 -17.10 17.68
CA SER A 156 -1.89 -17.60 19.03
C SER A 156 -2.59 -16.80 20.14
N CYS A 157 -3.39 -15.79 19.80
CA CYS A 157 -4.22 -15.03 20.76
C CYS A 157 -5.43 -15.83 21.30
N ASP A 158 -5.97 -15.40 22.44
CA ASP A 158 -7.12 -16.05 23.11
C ASP A 158 -8.49 -15.57 22.61
N HIS A 159 -8.55 -14.87 21.47
CA HIS A 159 -9.83 -14.44 20.89
C HIS A 159 -10.60 -15.60 20.29
N ASP A 160 -11.86 -15.78 20.73
CA ASP A 160 -12.74 -16.85 20.24
C ASP A 160 -13.20 -16.63 18.78
N GLU A 161 -13.27 -15.38 18.31
CA GLU A 161 -13.76 -15.01 16.96
C GLU A 161 -12.64 -14.39 16.11
N LYS A 162 -11.64 -15.16 15.68
CA LYS A 162 -10.57 -14.64 14.79
C LYS A 162 -11.07 -14.49 13.34
N PRO A 163 -10.68 -13.41 12.62
CA PRO A 163 -9.83 -12.30 13.04
C PRO A 163 -10.59 -11.15 13.72
N GLN A 164 -11.91 -11.25 13.88
CA GLN A 164 -12.77 -10.17 14.41
C GLN A 164 -12.31 -9.67 15.78
N GLY A 165 -12.04 -10.58 16.73
CA GLY A 165 -11.56 -10.23 18.07
C GLY A 165 -10.21 -9.51 18.05
N CYS A 166 -9.29 -9.96 17.20
CA CYS A 166 -7.98 -9.32 17.02
C CYS A 166 -8.11 -7.85 16.60
N TYR A 167 -8.98 -7.57 15.62
CA TYR A 167 -9.22 -6.20 15.15
C TYR A 167 -10.08 -5.39 16.11
N ALA A 168 -10.94 -6.01 16.93
CA ALA A 168 -11.72 -5.32 17.95
C ALA A 168 -10.83 -4.73 19.06
N ASP A 169 -9.80 -5.47 19.46
CA ASP A 169 -8.87 -5.08 20.53
C ASP A 169 -7.68 -4.25 20.03
N ALA A 170 -7.53 -4.10 18.71
CA ALA A 170 -6.52 -3.21 18.14
C ALA A 170 -6.73 -1.76 18.60
N ASP A 171 -5.65 -1.11 19.01
CA ASP A 171 -5.63 0.27 19.51
C ASP A 171 -4.77 1.22 18.66
N THR A 172 -4.00 0.67 17.72
CA THR A 172 -2.97 1.40 16.98
C THR A 172 -3.17 1.28 15.48
N VAL A 173 -3.16 2.44 14.80
CA VAL A 173 -3.07 2.54 13.34
C VAL A 173 -1.75 3.22 12.99
N ALA A 174 -1.09 2.71 11.95
CA ALA A 174 0.18 3.21 11.50
C ALA A 174 0.16 3.49 10.00
N CYS A 175 1.05 4.38 9.54
CA CYS A 175 1.32 4.50 8.12
C CYS A 175 2.33 3.43 7.70
N ARG A 176 1.97 2.57 6.75
CA ARG A 176 2.87 1.49 6.31
C ARG A 176 4.23 2.00 5.82
N GLU A 177 4.23 3.12 5.09
CA GLU A 177 5.46 3.69 4.52
C GLU A 177 6.30 4.46 5.53
N CYS A 178 5.68 5.14 6.49
CA CYS A 178 6.41 5.96 7.46
C CYS A 178 6.87 5.15 8.69
N THR A 179 6.38 3.93 8.86
CA THR A 179 6.68 3.10 10.02
C THR A 179 7.87 2.19 9.73
N ILE A 180 8.82 2.15 10.67
CA ILE A 180 9.97 1.24 10.56
C ILE A 180 9.49 -0.15 10.92
N SER A 181 9.60 -1.06 9.95
CA SER A 181 9.35 -2.48 10.14
C SER A 181 10.58 -3.29 9.76
N ALA A 182 10.73 -4.44 10.41
CA ALA A 182 11.74 -5.43 10.07
C ALA A 182 11.54 -5.89 8.62
N GLY A 183 12.59 -5.81 7.82
CA GLY A 183 12.56 -6.20 6.41
C GLY A 183 12.79 -7.71 6.22
N PRO A 184 12.94 -8.17 4.96
CA PRO A 184 13.16 -9.59 4.63
C PRO A 184 14.38 -10.22 5.32
N TRP A 185 15.36 -9.40 5.71
CA TRP A 185 16.55 -9.84 6.44
C TRP A 185 16.24 -10.38 7.85
N ALA A 186 15.07 -10.06 8.41
CA ALA A 186 14.68 -10.40 9.77
C ALA A 186 14.03 -11.79 9.90
N GLY A 187 13.82 -12.51 8.78
CA GLY A 187 13.28 -13.86 8.79
C GLY A 187 11.88 -13.92 9.41
N ALA A 188 11.73 -14.66 10.51
CA ALA A 188 10.45 -14.81 11.22
C ALA A 188 9.88 -13.49 11.76
N TYR A 189 10.71 -12.45 11.89
CA TYR A 189 10.31 -11.13 12.33
C TYR A 189 10.02 -10.17 11.17
N GLU A 190 10.05 -10.61 9.91
CA GLU A 190 9.68 -9.75 8.77
C GLU A 190 8.27 -9.15 8.98
N GLY A 191 8.15 -7.84 8.81
CA GLY A 191 6.91 -7.09 9.03
C GLY A 191 6.67 -6.63 10.47
N TYR A 192 7.47 -7.07 11.44
CA TYR A 192 7.36 -6.60 12.83
C TYR A 192 7.70 -5.11 12.92
N VAL A 193 6.89 -4.35 13.66
CA VAL A 193 7.13 -2.93 13.90
C VAL A 193 7.93 -2.77 15.20
N GLU A 194 9.17 -2.31 15.08
CA GLU A 194 10.03 -2.05 16.25
C GLU A 194 9.85 -0.63 16.79
N VAL A 195 9.60 0.33 15.90
CA VAL A 195 9.45 1.75 16.24
C VAL A 195 8.33 2.37 15.43
N LEU A 196 7.30 2.83 16.12
CA LEU A 196 6.25 3.65 15.54
C LEU A 196 6.77 5.09 15.38
N VAL A 197 7.05 5.51 14.15
CA VAL A 197 7.59 6.85 13.85
C VAL A 197 6.48 7.91 13.89
N LEU A 198 5.22 7.52 13.68
CA LEU A 198 4.06 8.41 13.74
C LEU A 198 2.96 7.75 14.58
N ALA A 199 2.73 8.29 15.78
CA ALA A 199 1.56 7.96 16.59
C ALA A 199 0.29 8.73 16.13
N GLU A 200 0.44 9.63 15.15
CA GLU A 200 -0.60 10.51 14.60
C GLU A 200 -0.80 10.25 13.09
N ASP A 201 -1.83 10.88 12.50
CA ASP A 201 -2.12 10.84 11.06
C ASP A 201 -0.86 11.07 10.20
N CYS A 202 -0.68 10.23 9.17
CA CYS A 202 0.40 10.43 8.19
C CYS A 202 0.27 11.81 7.52
N PRO A 203 1.26 12.73 7.62
CA PRO A 203 1.12 14.08 7.09
C PRO A 203 1.10 14.11 5.55
N MET A 204 1.55 13.04 4.90
CA MET A 204 1.59 12.94 3.43
C MET A 204 0.19 12.97 2.82
N LEU A 205 -0.77 12.20 3.34
CA LEU A 205 -2.10 12.11 2.73
C LEU A 205 -2.89 13.42 2.83
N PRO A 206 -2.94 14.13 3.97
CA PRO A 206 -3.55 15.46 4.04
C PRO A 206 -2.87 16.48 3.11
N ALA A 207 -1.53 16.47 3.04
CA ALA A 207 -0.79 17.36 2.14
C ALA A 207 -1.14 17.09 0.66
N MET A 208 -1.22 15.81 0.26
CA MET A 208 -1.66 15.43 -1.07
C MET A 208 -3.12 15.84 -1.33
N ALA A 209 -4.02 15.56 -0.39
CA ALA A 209 -5.43 15.93 -0.52
C ALA A 209 -5.58 17.44 -0.74
N LYS A 210 -4.83 18.25 0.00
CA LYS A 210 -4.77 19.70 -0.18
C LYS A 210 -4.23 20.11 -1.55
N ALA A 211 -3.13 19.51 -1.98
CA ALA A 211 -2.50 19.81 -3.27
C ALA A 211 -3.42 19.51 -4.46
N TYR A 212 -4.21 18.43 -4.38
CA TYR A 212 -5.14 18.02 -5.43
C TYR A 212 -6.58 18.52 -5.21
N GLY A 213 -6.86 19.24 -4.12
CA GLY A 213 -8.20 19.74 -3.79
C GLY A 213 -9.21 18.66 -3.43
N VAL A 214 -8.75 17.47 -3.01
CA VAL A 214 -9.57 16.33 -2.62
C VAL A 214 -10.23 16.61 -1.27
N LYS A 215 -11.54 16.38 -1.19
CA LYS A 215 -12.30 16.44 0.05
C LYS A 215 -12.61 15.02 0.51
N SER A 216 -12.45 14.76 1.80
CA SER A 216 -12.89 13.52 2.45
C SER A 216 -13.66 13.89 3.72
N PRO A 217 -14.79 13.21 4.01
CA PRO A 217 -15.43 13.35 5.31
C PRO A 217 -14.52 12.77 6.40
N CYS A 218 -14.57 13.38 7.58
CA CYS A 218 -14.02 12.80 8.80
C CYS A 218 -14.94 11.67 9.30
N ALA A 219 -14.39 10.51 9.60
CA ALA A 219 -15.10 9.37 10.17
C ALA A 219 -15.68 9.67 11.57
N VAL A 220 -15.09 10.63 12.29
CA VAL A 220 -15.46 10.97 13.67
C VAL A 220 -16.51 12.08 13.73
N CYS A 221 -16.30 13.19 13.01
CA CYS A 221 -17.19 14.36 13.07
C CYS A 221 -18.09 14.55 11.83
N GLY A 222 -17.92 13.76 10.77
CA GLY A 222 -18.72 13.85 9.54
C GLY A 222 -18.43 15.07 8.65
N GLU A 223 -17.65 16.05 9.12
CA GLU A 223 -17.29 17.23 8.36
C GLU A 223 -16.31 16.92 7.21
N SER A 224 -16.51 17.57 6.06
CA SER A 224 -15.65 17.41 4.88
C SER A 224 -14.69 18.61 4.75
N SER A 225 -13.39 18.40 4.99
CA SER A 225 -12.37 19.45 4.83
C SER A 225 -11.45 19.17 3.63
N ARG A 226 -10.81 20.21 3.09
CA ARG A 226 -9.88 20.13 1.94
C ARG A 226 -8.46 19.70 2.33
N GLY A 227 -8.31 18.84 3.33
CA GLY A 227 -6.99 18.51 3.86
C GLY A 227 -6.35 19.66 4.66
N ASP A 228 -7.13 20.68 5.04
CA ASP A 228 -6.66 21.69 6.00
C ASP A 228 -6.36 20.98 7.32
N THR A 229 -5.18 21.28 7.87
CA THR A 229 -4.65 20.76 9.14
C THR A 229 -5.43 21.22 10.36
N GLU A 230 -6.64 21.78 10.19
CA GLU A 230 -7.66 21.70 11.24
C GLU A 230 -8.07 20.22 11.32
N LEU A 231 -7.17 19.43 11.93
CA LEU A 231 -7.47 18.14 12.51
C LEU A 231 -8.80 18.30 13.23
N CYS A 232 -9.74 17.38 12.99
CA CYS A 232 -11.00 17.36 13.71
C CYS A 232 -10.64 17.47 15.20
N ASN A 233 -10.91 18.64 15.83
CA ASN A 233 -10.44 19.02 17.17
C ASN A 233 -11.01 18.13 18.30
N LEU A 234 -11.70 17.05 17.93
CA LEU A 234 -12.29 16.05 18.79
C LEU A 234 -11.38 14.82 19.00
N HIS A 235 -10.31 14.66 18.21
CA HIS A 235 -9.30 13.65 18.52
C HIS A 235 -8.29 14.19 19.52
N THR A 236 -8.48 13.86 20.80
CA THR A 236 -7.34 13.82 21.73
C THR A 236 -6.55 12.58 21.34
N PRO A 237 -5.25 12.68 20.99
CA PRO A 237 -4.45 11.48 20.78
C PRO A 237 -4.49 10.65 22.06
N LEU A 238 -4.72 9.35 21.94
CA LEU A 238 -4.51 8.42 23.04
C LEU A 238 -3.03 8.53 23.41
N GLN A 239 -2.71 9.36 24.41
CA GLN A 239 -1.41 9.37 25.07
C GLN A 239 -1.32 8.09 25.94
N GLY A 240 -1.30 6.94 25.28
CA GLY A 240 -0.80 5.72 25.88
C GLY A 240 0.71 5.86 25.97
N ASN A 241 1.25 5.99 27.18
CA ASN A 241 2.67 5.85 27.40
C ASN A 241 3.10 4.47 26.89
N ILE A 242 3.73 4.40 25.72
CA ILE A 242 4.45 3.21 25.29
C ILE A 242 5.65 3.10 26.21
N GLU A 243 5.51 2.33 27.30
CA GLU A 243 6.67 1.88 28.09
C GLU A 243 7.52 0.98 27.20
N VAL A 244 8.57 1.56 26.63
CA VAL A 244 9.69 0.80 26.05
C VAL A 244 10.34 0.02 27.19
N ARG A 245 9.90 -1.23 27.39
CA ARG A 245 10.63 -2.19 28.21
C ARG A 245 11.97 -2.45 27.54
N ARG A 246 12.99 -1.70 27.95
CA ARG A 246 14.39 -2.06 27.71
C ARG A 246 14.60 -3.46 28.28
N GLY A 247 14.85 -4.43 27.41
CA GLY A 247 15.24 -5.78 27.80
C GLY A 247 16.39 -5.69 28.81
N GLY A 248 16.09 -6.02 30.06
CA GLY A 248 17.10 -6.15 31.10
C GLY A 248 18.06 -7.25 30.72
N GLY A 249 19.34 -6.92 30.66
CA GLY A 249 20.39 -7.92 30.62
C GLY A 249 20.28 -8.81 31.84
N ALA A 250 20.18 -10.12 31.60
CA ALA A 250 20.48 -11.11 32.61
C ALA A 250 21.90 -11.60 32.38
N SER A 251 22.61 -11.65 33.49
CA SER A 251 23.99 -12.07 33.72
C SER A 251 24.25 -13.52 33.32
#